data_AF-A0AAN4HKG3-F1
#
_entry.id   AF-A0AAN4HKG3-F1
#
_cell.length_a   1.000
_cell.length_b   1.000
_cell.length_c   1.000
_cell.angle_alpha   90.00
_cell.angle_beta   90.00
_cell.angle_gamma   90.00
#
_symmetry.space_group_name_H-M   'P 1'
#
loop_
_entity.id
_entity.type
_entity.pdbx_description
1 polymer ?
#
loop_
_entity_poly.entity_id
_entity_poly.type
_entity_poly.pdbx_seq_one_letter_code
_entity_poly.pdbx_strand_id
1 'polypeptide(L)' 'MTNKVYVSIEEIKSLERNLHIINNINILIAQRRLAKMRFDMIFEKAKRRIESR' A
#
# COMPACT_ATOMS: atom_id res chain seq x y z
N MET A 1 -14.07 -3.34 15.77
CA MET A 1 -13.85 -1.99 15.19
C MET A 1 -13.09 -2.15 13.88
N THR A 2 -13.69 -1.79 12.75
CA THR A 2 -12.96 -1.69 11.47
C THR A 2 -12.24 -0.35 11.46
N ASN A 3 -10.91 -0.35 11.65
CA ASN A 3 -10.10 0.85 11.50
C ASN A 3 -10.05 1.23 10.03
N LYS A 4 -10.98 2.08 9.60
CA LYS A 4 -11.01 2.61 8.24
C LYS A 4 -9.83 3.57 8.07
N VAL A 5 -8.89 3.21 7.20
CA VAL A 5 -7.75 4.09 6.86
C VAL A 5 -8.15 5.04 5.73
N TYR A 6 -8.13 6.35 5.99
CA TYR A 6 -8.39 7.39 5.00
C TYR A 6 -7.11 7.71 4.21
N VAL A 7 -7.17 7.44 2.91
CA VAL A 7 -6.12 7.68 1.91
C VAL A 7 -6.63 8.64 0.84
N SER A 8 -5.73 9.44 0.28
CA SER A 8 -6.03 10.25 -0.90
C SER A 8 -6.29 9.38 -2.14
N ILE A 9 -6.96 9.93 -3.16
CA ILE A 9 -7.22 9.23 -4.43
C ILE A 9 -5.92 8.75 -5.09
N GLU A 10 -4.85 9.53 -5.02
CA GLU A 10 -3.53 9.17 -5.57
C GLU A 10 -2.87 8.03 -4.80
N GLU A 11 -3.01 8.03 -3.48
CA GLU A 11 -2.54 6.94 -2.61
C GLU A 11 -3.32 5.64 -2.88
N ILE A 12 -4.64 5.70 -3.12
CA ILE A 12 -5.45 4.54 -3.52
C ILE A 12 -4.90 3.91 -4.80
N LYS A 13 -4.74 4.71 -5.87
CA LYS A 13 -4.20 4.22 -7.15
C LYS A 13 -2.82 3.58 -6.98
N SER A 14 -1.98 4.18 -6.13
CA SER A 14 -0.65 3.65 -5.82
C SER A 14 -0.71 2.34 -5.05
N LEU A 15 -1.61 2.22 -4.07
CA LEU A 15 -1.82 0.99 -3.30
C LEU A 15 -2.34 -0.14 -4.20
N GLU A 16 -3.35 0.12 -5.03
CA GLU A 16 -3.91 -0.85 -5.98
C GLU A 16 -2.86 -1.34 -6.97
N ARG A 17 -2.06 -0.42 -7.54
CA ARG A 17 -0.98 -0.77 -8.46
C ARG A 17 0.06 -1.66 -7.78
N ASN A 18 0.51 -1.31 -6.57
CA ASN A 18 1.49 -2.13 -5.87
C ASN A 18 0.90 -3.49 -5.47
N LEU A 19 -0.37 -3.55 -5.06
CA LEU A 19 -1.07 -4.80 -4.74
C LEU A 19 -1.17 -5.72 -5.96
N HIS A 20 -1.49 -5.17 -7.14
CA HIS A 20 -1.48 -5.91 -8.40
C HIS A 20 -0.09 -6.52 -8.68
N ILE A 21 0.98 -5.74 -8.47
CA ILE A 21 2.36 -6.21 -8.68
C ILE A 21 2.71 -7.33 -7.68
N ILE A 22 2.34 -7.17 -6.40
CA ILE A 22 2.62 -8.15 -5.34
C ILE A 22 1.95 -9.50 -5.64
N ASN A 23 0.73 -9.49 -6.16
CA ASN A 23 -0.05 -10.70 -6.41
C ASN A 23 0.22 -11.35 -7.78
N ASN A 24 1.00 -10.71 -8.64
CA ASN A 24 1.31 -11.24 -9.96
C ASN A 24 2.47 -12.26 -9.90
N ILE A 25 2.16 -13.53 -10.11
CA ILE A 25 3.14 -14.63 -10.07
C ILE A 25 4.24 -14.49 -11.14
N ASN A 26 3.95 -13.81 -12.26
CA ASN A 26 4.86 -13.63 -13.39
C ASN A 26 5.88 -12.51 -13.17
N ILE A 27 5.76 -11.74 -12.08
CA ILE A 27 6.70 -10.69 -11.72
C ILE A 27 7.83 -11.25 -10.85
N LEU A 28 9.07 -10.80 -11.08
CA LEU A 28 10.24 -11.23 -10.32
C LEU A 28 10.06 -10.97 -8.82
N ILE A 29 10.52 -11.90 -7.98
CA ILE A 29 10.36 -11.78 -6.52
C ILE A 29 10.95 -10.49 -5.95
N ALA A 30 12.06 -10.00 -6.53
CA ALA A 30 12.67 -8.74 -6.15
C ALA A 30 11.73 -7.54 -6.42
N GLN A 31 11.05 -7.52 -7.57
CA GLN A 31 10.10 -6.47 -7.92
C GLN A 31 8.84 -6.52 -7.03
N ARG A 32 8.36 -7.73 -6.71
CA ARG A 32 7.25 -7.91 -5.74
C ARG A 32 7.62 -7.41 -4.35
N ARG A 33 8.84 -7.67 -3.89
CA ARG A 33 9.35 -7.15 -2.60
C ARG A 33 9.41 -5.62 -2.60
N LEU A 34 9.89 -5.00 -3.68
CA LEU A 34 9.90 -3.53 -3.80
C LEU A 34 8.48 -2.94 -3.80
N ALA A 35 7.53 -3.59 -4.50
CA ALA A 35 6.13 -3.18 -4.49
C ALA A 35 5.52 -3.31 -3.08
N LYS A 36 5.82 -4.38 -2.35
CA LYS A 36 5.41 -4.54 -0.95
C LYS A 36 5.96 -3.42 -0.05
N MET A 37 7.25 -3.11 -0.14
CA MET A 37 7.83 -2.02 0.65
C MET A 37 7.13 -0.68 0.37
N ARG A 38 6.81 -0.39 -0.90
CA ARG A 38 6.07 0.83 -1.28
C ARG A 38 4.64 0.82 -0.76
N PHE A 39 3.95 -0.32 -0.85
CA PHE A 39 2.60 -0.50 -0.31
C PHE A 39 2.59 -0.24 1.20
N ASP A 40 3.46 -0.92 1.95
CA ASP A 40 3.55 -0.81 3.41
C ASP A 40 3.87 0.64 3.83
N MET A 41 4.79 1.32 3.13
CA MET A 41 5.13 2.72 3.40
C MET A 41 3.91 3.66 3.26
N ILE A 42 3.13 3.52 2.18
CA ILE A 42 1.94 4.35 1.94
C ILE A 42 0.87 4.05 2.99
N PHE A 43 0.64 2.76 3.26
CA PHE A 43 -0.37 2.32 4.22
C PHE A 43 -0.06 2.81 5.64
N GLU A 44 1.18 2.62 6.11
CA GLU A 44 1.60 3.06 7.44
C GLU A 44 1.59 4.60 7.57
N LYS A 45 1.99 5.33 6.51
CA LYS A 45 1.87 6.79 6.50
C LYS A 45 0.41 7.22 6.65
N ALA A 46 -0.51 6.57 5.95
CA ALA A 46 -1.93 6.87 6.03
C ALA A 46 -2.53 6.52 7.40
N LYS A 47 -2.14 5.38 7.96
CA LYS A 47 -2.54 4.92 9.29
C LYS A 47 -2.11 5.89 10.39
N ARG A 48 -0.85 6.35 10.39
CA ARG A 48 -0.35 7.34 11.37
C ARG A 48 -1.16 8.64 11.37
N ARG A 49 -1.63 9.11 10.21
CA ARG A 49 -2.47 10.32 10.13
C ARG A 49 -3.79 10.21 10.88
N ILE A 50 -4.26 8.99 11.13
CA ILE A 50 -5.50 8.71 11.86
C ILE A 50 -5.21 8.52 13.33
N GLU A 51 -4.14 7.81 13.66
CA GLU A 51 -3.72 7.60 15.05
C GLU A 51 -3.23 8.88 15.74
N SER A 52 -2.78 9.88 14.96
CA SER A 52 -2.41 11.21 15.47
C SER A 52 -3.59 12.20 15.58
N ARG A 53 -4.83 11.77 15.29
CA ARG A 53 -6.06 12.57 15.46
C ARG A 53 -6.83 12.09 16.66
#